data_AF-A0A7S0I3T5-F1
#
_entry.id   AF-A0A7S0I3T5-F1
#
_cell.length_a   1.000
_cell.length_b   1.000
_cell.length_c   1.000
_cell.angle_alpha   90.00
_cell.angle_beta   90.00
_cell.angle_gamma   90.00
#
_symmetry.space_group_name_H-M   'P 1'
#
loop_
_entity.id
_entity.type
_entity.pdbx_description
1 polymer ?
#
loop_
_entity_poly.entity_id
_entity_poly.type
_entity_poly.pdbx_seq_one_letter_code
_entity_poly.pdbx_strand_id
1 'polypeptide(L)'
;FPYPHAKCPLKWACPKPQTHGMDARESLLQEVRQFGGSSSSERLLLLLRADLPPQPSANLLRVQSERQRHHAAATYIAQSVRAWLAVSSIECMVCLSSLPWCEMVSTTEQRCHRTCKECCTRYCDITLKEGRLHVKCLGVGCANLIGDDLVDRLASPEAVVKREANRRDANKRRLEEVSAEGDADEDTLAFRAFCVAHVRKCPRCAVLIYRDEGCNHVSCKCGAHFDWEMTPGIKLAPAELPTTPPLLPPPLPPPPPPPPPPPPLTLAPRAP
;
A
#
# COMPACT_ATOMS: atom_id res chain seq x y z
N PHE A 1 25.23 -1.62 -12.77
CA PHE A 1 23.81 -1.79 -13.14
C PHE A 1 22.97 -0.70 -12.49
N PRO A 2 22.41 0.26 -13.25
CA PRO A 2 21.55 1.26 -12.67
C PRO A 2 20.18 0.61 -12.42
N TYR A 3 19.78 0.48 -11.15
CA TYR A 3 18.39 0.20 -10.83
C TYR A 3 17.56 1.40 -11.32
N PRO A 4 16.48 1.17 -12.10
CA PRO A 4 15.57 2.26 -12.43
C PRO A 4 15.02 2.81 -11.12
N HIS A 5 15.22 4.11 -10.90
CA HIS A 5 14.72 4.84 -9.75
C HIS A 5 13.26 4.46 -9.50
N ALA A 6 13.02 3.70 -8.43
CA ALA A 6 11.68 3.49 -7.91
C ALA A 6 11.11 4.87 -7.57
N LYS A 7 10.22 5.36 -8.42
CA LYS A 7 9.50 6.61 -8.22
C LYS A 7 8.78 6.47 -6.88
N CYS A 8 9.18 7.26 -5.89
CA CYS A 8 8.46 7.39 -4.63
C CYS A 8 6.99 7.73 -4.95
N PRO A 9 6.00 6.87 -4.62
CA PRO A 9 4.60 7.11 -4.97
C PRO A 9 3.93 8.16 -4.08
N LEU A 10 4.64 8.69 -3.09
CA LEU A 10 4.18 9.79 -2.26
C LEU A 10 4.46 11.12 -2.99
N LYS A 11 3.58 11.44 -3.96
CA LYS A 11 3.36 12.83 -4.40
C LYS A 11 2.78 13.61 -3.21
N TRP A 12 3.63 14.00 -2.27
CA TRP A 12 3.35 15.21 -1.51
C TRP A 12 3.32 16.32 -2.55
N ALA A 13 2.10 16.76 -2.88
CA ALA A 13 1.89 17.94 -3.69
C ALA A 13 2.52 19.10 -2.91
N CYS A 14 3.78 19.41 -3.24
CA CYS A 14 4.35 20.70 -2.91
C CYS A 14 3.38 21.71 -3.53
N PRO A 15 2.69 22.55 -2.73
CA PRO A 15 1.76 23.52 -3.28
C PRO A 15 2.52 24.33 -4.32
N LYS A 16 2.06 24.26 -5.58
CA LYS A 16 2.64 25.10 -6.63
C LYS A 16 2.54 26.53 -6.11
N PRO A 17 3.66 27.28 -6.02
CA PRO A 17 3.58 28.68 -5.65
C PRO A 17 2.62 29.34 -6.64
N GLN A 18 1.50 29.86 -6.14
CA GLN A 18 0.55 30.59 -6.96
C GLN A 18 1.30 31.77 -7.57
N THR A 19 1.46 31.75 -8.88
CA THR A 19 2.10 32.82 -9.66
C THR A 19 1.13 34.00 -9.77
N HIS A 20 0.81 34.66 -8.66
CA HIS A 20 0.11 35.96 -8.64
C HIS A 20 1.10 37.14 -8.66
N GLY A 21 2.35 36.91 -9.07
CA GLY A 21 3.45 37.88 -8.90
C GLY A 21 3.77 38.79 -10.09
N MET A 22 3.05 38.72 -11.21
CA MET A 22 3.36 39.60 -12.36
C MET A 22 2.65 40.96 -12.31
N ASP A 23 1.44 41.06 -11.73
CA ASP A 23 0.69 42.34 -11.70
C ASP A 23 1.29 43.39 -10.75
N ALA A 24 1.88 42.97 -9.62
CA ALA A 24 2.44 43.91 -8.65
C ALA A 24 3.66 44.68 -9.21
N ARG A 25 4.50 44.01 -10.01
CA ARG A 25 5.70 44.60 -10.60
C ARG A 25 5.35 45.62 -11.69
N GLU A 26 4.32 45.33 -12.49
CA GLU A 26 3.88 46.23 -13.55
C GLU A 26 3.18 47.47 -12.97
N SER A 27 2.39 47.30 -11.89
CA SER A 27 1.78 48.40 -11.15
C SER A 27 2.82 49.32 -10.48
N LEU A 28 3.88 48.77 -9.90
CA LEU A 28 4.99 49.52 -9.31
C LEU A 28 5.80 50.31 -10.36
N LEU A 29 6.05 49.71 -11.52
CA LEU A 29 6.73 50.39 -12.64
C LEU A 29 5.86 51.53 -13.22
N GLN A 30 4.54 51.40 -13.17
CA GLN A 30 3.61 52.43 -13.64
C GLN A 30 3.52 53.63 -12.67
N GLU A 31 3.58 53.40 -11.36
CA GLU A 31 3.70 54.47 -10.36
C GLU A 31 5.04 55.22 -10.47
N VAL A 32 6.16 54.53 -10.68
CA VAL A 32 7.48 55.16 -10.85
C VAL A 32 7.52 56.09 -12.07
N ARG A 33 6.78 55.76 -13.14
CA ARG A 33 6.68 56.62 -14.34
C ARG A 33 5.85 57.89 -14.12
N GLN A 34 4.90 57.89 -13.18
CA GLN A 34 4.04 59.05 -12.90
C GLN A 34 4.76 60.14 -12.06
N PHE A 35 5.80 59.79 -11.30
CA PHE A 35 6.56 60.76 -10.49
C PHE A 35 7.78 61.30 -11.25
N GLY A 36 7.54 62.15 -12.25
CA GLY A 36 8.57 62.94 -12.93
C GLY A 36 9.09 64.08 -12.04
N GLY A 37 10.10 63.80 -11.21
CA GLY A 37 10.75 64.80 -10.35
C GLY A 37 12.05 64.25 -9.76
N SER A 38 13.07 65.10 -9.63
CA SER A 38 14.50 64.81 -9.42
C SER A 38 14.94 64.14 -8.11
N SER A 39 14.12 63.27 -7.51
CA SER A 39 14.51 62.32 -6.44
C SER A 39 14.25 60.84 -6.81
N SER A 40 14.02 60.57 -8.09
CA SER A 40 13.59 59.26 -8.62
C SER A 40 14.61 58.13 -8.41
N SER A 41 15.90 58.42 -8.29
CA SER A 41 16.95 57.41 -8.06
C SER A 41 16.93 56.82 -6.64
N GLU A 42 16.65 57.62 -5.61
CA GLU A 42 16.56 57.13 -4.23
C GLU A 42 15.32 56.27 -4.01
N ARG A 43 14.17 56.66 -4.61
CA ARG A 43 12.94 55.85 -4.56
C ARG A 43 13.08 54.54 -5.32
N LEU A 44 13.75 54.53 -6.48
CA LEU A 44 14.04 53.30 -7.22
C LEU A 44 14.98 52.37 -6.43
N LEU A 45 15.99 52.92 -5.73
CA LEU A 45 16.87 52.15 -4.84
C LEU A 45 16.14 51.61 -3.61
N LEU A 46 15.17 52.34 -3.06
CA LEU A 46 14.33 51.87 -1.96
C LEU A 46 13.37 50.74 -2.40
N LEU A 47 12.77 50.84 -3.58
CA LEU A 47 11.93 49.78 -4.14
C LEU A 47 12.74 48.54 -4.52
N LEU A 48 13.92 48.71 -5.13
CA LEU A 48 14.86 47.61 -5.39
C LEU A 48 15.35 46.95 -4.10
N ARG A 49 15.43 47.68 -2.99
CA ARG A 49 15.72 47.11 -1.66
C ARG A 49 14.50 46.46 -1.02
N ALA A 50 13.29 46.94 -1.31
CA ALA A 50 12.04 46.35 -0.81
C ALA A 50 11.72 45.01 -1.51
N ASP A 51 12.17 44.82 -2.74
CA ASP A 51 12.02 43.57 -3.51
C ASP A 51 13.12 42.52 -3.23
N LEU A 52 14.14 42.85 -2.42
CA LEU A 52 15.10 41.84 -2.00
C LEU A 52 14.43 40.92 -0.98
N PRO A 53 14.43 39.59 -1.20
CA PRO A 53 13.90 38.67 -0.22
C PRO A 53 14.64 38.92 1.11
N PRO A 54 13.92 38.90 2.25
CA PRO A 54 14.55 39.13 3.54
C PRO A 54 15.71 38.16 3.67
N GLN A 55 16.89 38.70 4.01
CA GLN A 55 18.07 37.88 4.22
C GLN A 55 17.71 36.79 5.22
N PRO A 56 17.95 35.50 4.90
CA PRO A 56 17.61 34.43 5.80
C PRO A 56 18.32 34.69 7.14
N SER A 57 17.57 34.59 8.24
CA SER A 57 18.14 34.80 9.56
C SER A 57 19.32 33.85 9.79
N ALA A 58 20.31 34.26 10.59
CA ALA A 58 21.44 33.40 10.92
C ALA A 58 21.00 32.02 11.47
N ASN A 59 19.86 31.99 12.18
CA ASN A 59 19.23 30.76 12.65
C ASN A 59 18.77 29.85 11.50
N LEU A 60 18.13 30.40 10.47
CA LEU A 60 17.68 29.62 9.31
C LEU A 60 18.87 29.02 8.55
N LEU A 61 19.94 29.80 8.34
CA LEU A 61 21.18 29.32 7.71
C LEU A 61 21.84 28.21 8.55
N ARG A 62 21.84 28.34 9.88
CA ARG A 62 22.35 27.29 10.78
C ARG A 62 21.54 25.99 10.66
N VAL A 63 20.21 26.07 10.69
CA VAL A 63 19.33 24.90 10.52
C VAL A 63 19.51 24.26 9.14
N GLN A 64 19.64 25.06 8.08
CA GLN A 64 19.90 24.54 6.73
C GLN A 64 21.24 23.82 6.63
N SER A 65 22.31 24.39 7.18
CA SER A 65 23.64 23.76 7.17
C SER A 65 23.70 22.47 8.00
N GLU A 66 23.00 22.42 9.15
CA GLU A 66 22.84 21.18 9.91
C GLU A 66 22.08 20.10 9.13
N ARG A 67 20.95 20.46 8.49
CA ARG A 67 20.21 19.54 7.62
C ARG A 67 21.07 19.04 6.46
N GLN A 68 21.88 19.90 5.85
CA GLN A 68 22.82 19.52 4.79
C GLN A 68 23.88 18.54 5.30
N ARG A 69 24.45 18.78 6.50
CA ARG A 69 25.41 17.86 7.14
C ARG A 69 24.78 16.50 7.42
N HIS A 70 23.57 16.46 7.98
CA HIS A 70 22.86 15.20 8.23
C HIS A 70 22.56 14.45 6.93
N HIS A 71 22.13 15.16 5.89
CA HIS A 71 21.88 14.57 4.58
C HIS A 71 23.16 14.01 3.94
N ALA A 72 24.27 14.74 4.02
CA ALA A 72 25.57 14.30 3.52
C ALA A 72 26.08 13.05 4.28
N ALA A 73 25.99 13.05 5.61
CA ALA A 73 26.35 11.90 6.45
C ALA A 73 25.49 10.67 6.14
N ALA A 74 24.18 10.83 6.01
CA ALA A 74 23.27 9.74 5.64
C ALA A 74 23.59 9.18 4.24
N THR A 75 23.93 10.06 3.29
CA THR A 75 24.34 9.66 1.94
C THR A 75 25.64 8.86 1.96
N TYR A 76 26.64 9.31 2.72
CA TYR A 76 27.91 8.60 2.89
C TYR A 76 27.70 7.22 3.50
N ILE A 77 26.98 7.11 4.62
CA ILE A 77 26.67 5.81 5.25
C ILE A 77 25.95 4.89 4.26
N ALA A 78 24.96 5.40 3.51
CA ALA A 78 24.23 4.60 2.54
C ALA A 78 25.10 4.14 1.36
N GLN A 79 26.13 4.90 0.98
CA GLN A 79 27.12 4.49 -0.03
C GLN A 79 28.05 3.42 0.53
N SER A 80 28.58 3.60 1.74
CA SER A 80 29.46 2.63 2.40
C SER A 80 28.76 1.28 2.63
N VAL A 81 27.52 1.29 3.10
CA VAL A 81 26.72 0.07 3.28
C VAL A 81 26.47 -0.61 1.92
N ARG A 82 26.15 0.15 0.87
CA ARG A 82 25.98 -0.43 -0.48
C ARG A 82 27.27 -1.05 -1.02
N ALA A 83 28.41 -0.40 -0.82
CA ALA A 83 29.71 -0.93 -1.21
C ALA A 83 30.01 -2.24 -0.45
N TRP A 84 29.79 -2.27 0.86
CA TRP A 84 29.97 -3.47 1.66
C TRP A 84 29.05 -4.62 1.24
N LEU A 85 27.76 -4.34 0.99
CA LEU A 85 26.79 -5.32 0.50
C LEU A 85 27.13 -5.87 -0.90
N ALA A 86 27.80 -5.08 -1.73
CA ALA A 86 28.23 -5.51 -3.06
C ALA A 86 29.44 -6.46 -3.03
N VAL A 87 30.26 -6.39 -1.98
CA VAL A 87 31.45 -7.24 -1.82
C VAL A 87 31.18 -8.45 -0.91
N SER A 88 30.26 -8.31 0.05
CA SER A 88 29.90 -9.39 0.96
C SER A 88 29.09 -10.45 0.22
N SER A 89 29.65 -11.65 0.12
CA SER A 89 28.98 -12.78 -0.52
C SER A 89 28.32 -13.71 0.50
N ILE A 90 27.22 -14.33 0.06
CA ILE A 90 26.52 -15.41 0.75
C ILE A 90 26.26 -16.52 -0.26
N GLU A 91 26.30 -17.75 0.23
CA GLU A 91 25.94 -18.94 -0.56
C GLU A 91 24.42 -19.09 -0.64
N CYS A 92 23.90 -19.26 -1.86
CA CYS A 92 22.49 -19.55 -2.09
C CYS A 92 22.16 -21.00 -1.71
N MET A 93 21.19 -21.21 -0.82
CA MET A 93 20.79 -22.57 -0.38
C MET A 93 20.17 -23.46 -1.48
N VAL A 94 19.89 -22.92 -2.68
CA VAL A 94 19.28 -23.67 -3.79
C VAL A 94 20.32 -24.06 -4.84
N CYS A 95 21.10 -23.09 -5.33
CA CYS A 95 22.11 -23.33 -6.38
C CYS A 95 23.55 -23.43 -5.85
N LEU A 96 23.76 -23.25 -4.54
CA LEU A 96 25.07 -23.31 -3.87
C LEU A 96 26.11 -22.33 -4.44
N SER A 97 25.65 -21.30 -5.16
CA SER A 97 26.53 -20.28 -5.73
C SER A 97 26.78 -19.18 -4.70
N SER A 98 28.03 -18.73 -4.59
CA SER A 98 28.41 -17.57 -3.79
C SER A 98 28.08 -16.29 -4.55
N LEU A 99 27.14 -15.51 -4.01
CA LEU A 99 26.58 -14.33 -4.68
C LEU A 99 26.62 -13.14 -3.72
N PRO A 100 26.78 -11.90 -4.24
CA PRO A 100 26.77 -10.71 -3.40
C PRO A 100 25.42 -10.55 -2.71
N TRP A 101 25.42 -9.97 -1.51
CA TRP A 101 24.21 -9.85 -0.68
C TRP A 101 23.06 -9.13 -1.41
N CYS A 102 23.37 -8.21 -2.33
CA CYS A 102 22.37 -7.50 -3.13
C CYS A 102 21.57 -8.39 -4.09
N GLU A 103 22.11 -9.54 -4.51
CA GLU A 103 21.41 -10.52 -5.36
C GLU A 103 20.57 -11.52 -4.54
N MET A 104 20.67 -11.45 -3.21
CA MET A 104 19.92 -12.31 -2.29
C MET A 104 18.59 -11.67 -1.94
N VAL A 105 17.51 -12.45 -2.07
CA VAL A 105 16.15 -12.03 -1.78
C VAL A 105 15.65 -12.74 -0.53
N SER A 106 15.11 -11.96 0.41
CA SER A 106 14.35 -12.50 1.54
C SER A 106 12.95 -12.84 1.05
N THR A 107 12.55 -14.09 1.19
CA THR A 107 11.25 -14.59 0.71
C THR A 107 10.05 -14.02 1.49
N THR A 108 10.27 -13.54 2.73
CA THR A 108 9.23 -12.90 3.54
C THR A 108 9.80 -11.75 4.39
N GLU A 109 8.91 -10.91 4.93
CA GLU A 109 9.26 -9.80 5.82
C GLU A 109 9.79 -10.26 7.19
N GLN A 110 9.38 -11.46 7.64
CA GLN A 110 9.75 -12.01 8.95
C GLN A 110 11.15 -12.65 8.97
N ARG A 111 12.09 -12.11 8.20
CA ARG A 111 13.47 -12.65 8.07
C ARG A 111 13.46 -14.17 7.74
N CYS A 112 12.63 -14.61 6.79
CA CYS A 112 12.68 -15.99 6.28
C CYS A 112 14.02 -16.25 5.55
N HIS A 113 14.17 -17.49 5.10
CA HIS A 113 15.26 -17.98 4.28
C HIS A 113 15.54 -17.05 3.09
N ARG A 114 16.83 -16.84 2.82
CA ARG A 114 17.34 -16.03 1.71
C ARG A 114 17.82 -16.93 0.59
N THR A 115 17.43 -16.61 -0.62
CA THR A 115 17.86 -17.30 -1.84
C THR A 115 18.27 -16.27 -2.87
N CYS A 116 19.11 -16.64 -3.84
CA CYS A 116 19.39 -15.73 -4.94
C CYS A 116 18.12 -15.39 -5.72
N LYS A 117 18.11 -14.21 -6.34
CA LYS A 117 16.99 -13.71 -7.13
C LYS A 117 16.57 -14.68 -8.22
N GLU A 118 17.53 -15.24 -8.95
CA GLU A 118 17.28 -16.18 -10.05
C GLU A 118 16.56 -17.45 -9.59
N CYS A 119 17.02 -18.06 -8.50
CA CYS A 119 16.37 -19.26 -7.94
C CYS A 119 14.97 -18.95 -7.43
N CYS A 120 14.78 -17.80 -6.79
CA CYS A 120 13.47 -17.38 -6.30
C CYS A 120 12.49 -17.12 -7.47
N THR A 121 12.93 -16.41 -8.51
CA THR A 121 12.16 -16.20 -9.75
C THR A 121 11.74 -17.52 -10.39
N ARG A 122 12.70 -18.44 -10.61
CA ARG A 122 12.41 -19.74 -11.22
C ARG A 122 11.41 -20.55 -10.40
N TYR A 123 11.55 -20.54 -9.09
CA TYR A 123 10.63 -21.22 -8.18
C TYR A 123 9.21 -20.64 -8.23
N CYS A 124 9.08 -19.30 -8.19
CA CYS A 124 7.80 -18.62 -8.36
C CYS A 124 7.16 -19.02 -9.70
N ASP A 125 7.92 -18.97 -10.80
CA ASP A 125 7.41 -19.28 -12.13
C ASP A 125 6.89 -20.72 -12.24
N ILE A 126 7.64 -21.70 -11.74
CA ILE A 126 7.21 -23.11 -11.73
C ILE A 126 5.94 -23.25 -10.89
N THR A 127 5.92 -22.69 -9.69
CA THR A 127 4.80 -22.79 -8.75
C THR A 127 3.51 -22.18 -9.33
N LEU A 128 3.62 -21.04 -10.02
CA LEU A 128 2.49 -20.38 -10.67
C LEU A 128 2.02 -21.12 -11.93
N LYS A 129 2.96 -21.71 -12.70
CA LYS A 129 2.66 -22.57 -13.85
C LYS A 129 1.93 -23.85 -13.44
N GLU A 130 2.25 -24.41 -12.27
CA GLU A 130 1.53 -25.55 -11.67
C GLU A 130 0.09 -25.22 -11.24
N GLY A 131 -0.34 -23.96 -11.30
CA GLY A 131 -1.70 -23.58 -10.92
C GLY A 131 -1.85 -23.11 -9.47
N ARG A 132 -0.77 -23.03 -8.69
CA ARG A 132 -0.86 -22.60 -7.29
C ARG A 132 -1.08 -21.09 -7.20
N LEU A 133 -2.00 -20.67 -6.32
CA LEU A 133 -2.31 -19.25 -6.08
C LEU A 133 -1.35 -18.59 -5.07
N HIS A 134 -0.87 -19.40 -4.12
CA HIS A 134 0.02 -18.99 -3.05
C HIS A 134 1.36 -19.71 -3.17
N VAL A 135 2.45 -18.95 -3.04
CA VAL A 135 3.83 -19.44 -3.14
C VAL A 135 4.41 -19.53 -1.73
N LYS A 136 5.01 -20.68 -1.36
CA LYS A 136 5.64 -20.88 -0.04
C LYS A 136 7.10 -20.44 -0.06
N CYS A 137 7.67 -20.16 1.11
CA CYS A 137 9.12 -19.91 1.28
C CYS A 137 9.90 -21.18 0.88
N LEU A 138 11.03 -21.03 0.15
CA LEU A 138 11.83 -22.16 -0.35
C LEU A 138 12.56 -22.95 0.76
N GLY A 139 12.56 -22.45 1.98
CA GLY A 139 13.17 -23.14 3.11
C GLY A 139 12.49 -24.47 3.42
N VAL A 140 13.27 -25.52 3.60
CA VAL A 140 12.76 -26.85 3.95
C VAL A 140 11.95 -26.77 5.24
N GLY A 141 10.70 -27.22 5.20
CA GLY A 141 9.78 -27.18 6.34
C GLY A 141 9.19 -25.79 6.66
N CYS A 142 9.50 -24.75 5.89
CA CYS A 142 8.95 -23.43 6.15
C CYS A 142 7.50 -23.32 5.65
N ALA A 143 6.60 -22.93 6.56
CA ALA A 143 5.18 -22.72 6.25
C ALA A 143 4.85 -21.29 5.76
N ASN A 144 5.81 -20.36 5.82
CA ASN A 144 5.54 -18.97 5.50
C ASN A 144 5.26 -18.78 4.00
N LEU A 145 4.33 -17.88 3.67
CA LEU A 145 3.99 -17.52 2.30
C LEU A 145 4.83 -16.34 1.82
N ILE A 146 5.26 -16.39 0.56
CA ILE A 146 5.85 -15.24 -0.14
C ILE A 146 4.71 -14.26 -0.43
N GLY A 147 4.87 -13.01 0.00
CA GLY A 147 3.86 -11.96 -0.18
C GLY A 147 3.61 -11.66 -1.66
N ASP A 148 2.37 -11.27 -2.00
CA ASP A 148 1.94 -11.03 -3.37
C ASP A 148 2.82 -9.99 -4.09
N ASP A 149 3.19 -8.90 -3.41
CA ASP A 149 4.07 -7.85 -3.94
C ASP A 149 5.48 -8.36 -4.29
N LEU A 150 5.96 -9.38 -3.58
CA LEU A 150 7.26 -9.97 -3.86
C LEU A 150 7.15 -10.98 -5.01
N VAL A 151 6.08 -11.79 -5.05
CA VAL A 151 5.79 -12.68 -6.18
C VAL A 151 5.69 -11.89 -7.47
N ASP A 152 4.94 -10.78 -7.48
CA ASP A 152 4.71 -9.97 -8.69
C ASP A 152 6.00 -9.26 -9.16
N ARG A 153 6.96 -8.99 -8.25
CA ARG A 153 8.28 -8.42 -8.60
C ARG A 153 9.29 -9.45 -9.08
N LEU A 154 9.18 -10.70 -8.64
CA LEU A 154 10.15 -11.75 -8.92
C LEU A 154 9.73 -12.64 -10.09
N ALA A 155 8.44 -12.96 -10.20
CA ALA A 155 7.92 -13.85 -11.23
C ALA A 155 8.01 -13.19 -12.61
N SER A 156 8.13 -14.02 -13.65
CA SER A 156 8.04 -13.54 -15.02
C SER A 156 6.64 -12.98 -15.33
N PRO A 157 6.52 -12.00 -16.24
CA PRO A 157 5.21 -11.44 -16.62
C PRO A 157 4.21 -12.51 -17.08
N GLU A 158 4.68 -13.53 -17.80
CA GLU A 158 3.86 -14.67 -18.22
C GLU A 158 3.30 -15.45 -17.04
N ALA A 159 4.13 -15.73 -16.03
CA ALA A 159 3.70 -16.44 -14.82
C ALA A 159 2.69 -15.61 -14.01
N VAL A 160 2.85 -14.28 -13.95
CA VAL A 160 1.88 -13.38 -13.31
C VAL A 160 0.54 -13.38 -14.03
N VAL A 161 0.53 -13.32 -15.37
CA VAL A 161 -0.70 -13.44 -16.17
C VAL A 161 -1.38 -14.79 -15.93
N LYS A 162 -0.59 -15.88 -15.91
CA LYS A 162 -1.12 -17.22 -15.61
C LYS A 162 -1.72 -17.29 -14.20
N ARG A 163 -1.06 -16.69 -13.21
CA ARG A 163 -1.56 -16.58 -11.83
C ARG A 163 -2.88 -15.82 -11.76
N GLU A 164 -3.05 -14.72 -12.50
CA GLU A 164 -4.32 -14.02 -12.57
C GLU A 164 -5.43 -14.88 -13.19
N ALA A 165 -5.12 -15.59 -14.28
CA ALA A 165 -6.06 -16.51 -14.91
C ALA A 165 -6.49 -17.63 -13.93
N ASN A 166 -5.54 -18.29 -13.29
CA ASN A 166 -5.81 -19.33 -12.29
C ASN A 166 -6.68 -18.78 -11.14
N ARG A 167 -6.45 -17.53 -10.70
CA ARG A 167 -7.24 -16.87 -9.67
C ARG A 167 -8.68 -16.64 -10.11
N ARG A 168 -8.88 -16.17 -11.35
CA ARG A 168 -10.21 -16.01 -11.96
C ARG A 168 -10.92 -17.35 -12.05
N ASP A 169 -10.25 -18.38 -12.53
CA ASP A 169 -10.82 -19.71 -12.71
C ASP A 169 -11.18 -20.35 -11.36
N ALA A 170 -10.32 -20.23 -10.35
CA ALA A 170 -10.61 -20.71 -9.00
C ALA A 170 -11.81 -19.98 -8.37
N ASN A 171 -11.89 -18.66 -8.52
CA ASN A 171 -13.06 -17.89 -8.05
C ASN A 171 -14.33 -18.26 -8.81
N LYS A 172 -14.22 -18.49 -10.12
CA LYS A 172 -15.34 -18.92 -10.97
C LYS A 172 -15.84 -20.30 -10.54
N ARG A 173 -14.97 -21.28 -10.32
CA ARG A 173 -15.36 -22.61 -9.81
C ARG A 173 -16.08 -22.52 -8.47
N ARG A 174 -15.56 -21.72 -7.53
CA ARG A 174 -16.24 -21.48 -6.24
C ARG A 174 -17.62 -20.85 -6.41
N LEU A 175 -17.77 -19.93 -7.39
CA LEU A 175 -19.06 -19.34 -7.71
C LEU A 175 -20.03 -20.39 -8.27
N GLU A 176 -19.55 -21.27 -9.16
CA GLU A 176 -20.33 -22.37 -9.73
C GLU A 176 -20.75 -23.37 -8.65
N GLU A 177 -19.86 -23.73 -7.72
CA GLU A 177 -20.17 -24.59 -6.55
C GLU A 177 -21.26 -23.98 -5.67
N VAL A 178 -21.19 -22.68 -5.39
CA VAL A 178 -22.23 -21.96 -4.64
C VAL A 178 -23.55 -21.89 -5.43
N SER A 179 -23.49 -21.90 -6.76
CA SER A 179 -24.68 -21.82 -7.63
C SER A 179 -25.30 -23.16 -7.99
N ALA A 180 -24.60 -24.27 -7.80
CA ALA A 180 -25.04 -25.58 -8.26
C ALA A 180 -26.31 -26.05 -7.52
N GLU A 181 -27.36 -26.38 -8.26
CA GLU A 181 -28.59 -26.97 -7.73
C GLU A 181 -28.31 -28.44 -7.35
N GLY A 182 -27.95 -28.69 -6.09
CA GLY A 182 -27.87 -30.03 -5.51
C GLY A 182 -28.68 -30.09 -4.22
N ASP A 183 -28.86 -31.29 -3.67
CA ASP A 183 -29.48 -31.54 -2.36
C ASP A 183 -28.65 -30.88 -1.25
N ALA A 184 -28.82 -29.57 -1.13
CA ALA A 184 -28.15 -28.71 -0.17
C ALA A 184 -28.86 -28.85 1.17
N ASP A 185 -28.08 -28.96 2.23
CA ASP A 185 -28.53 -28.79 3.60
C ASP A 185 -29.12 -27.39 3.82
N GLU A 186 -29.96 -27.26 4.85
CA GLU A 186 -30.62 -26.01 5.23
C GLU A 186 -29.62 -24.86 5.38
N ASP A 187 -28.45 -25.15 5.96
CA ASP A 187 -27.36 -24.18 6.13
C ASP A 187 -26.81 -23.67 4.80
N THR A 188 -26.64 -24.55 3.80
CA THR A 188 -26.18 -24.13 2.45
C THR A 188 -27.25 -23.31 1.74
N LEU A 189 -28.54 -23.63 1.88
CA LEU A 189 -29.63 -22.83 1.33
C LEU A 189 -29.68 -21.43 1.98
N ALA A 190 -29.55 -21.36 3.30
CA ALA A 190 -29.47 -20.09 4.03
C ALA A 190 -28.26 -19.26 3.58
N PHE A 191 -27.09 -19.89 3.42
CA PHE A 191 -25.90 -19.21 2.93
C PHE A 191 -26.06 -18.69 1.48
N ARG A 192 -26.73 -19.45 0.60
CA ARG A 192 -27.05 -19.01 -0.76
C ARG A 192 -27.98 -17.82 -0.77
N ALA A 193 -29.04 -17.85 0.04
CA ALA A 193 -29.96 -16.72 0.21
C ALA A 193 -29.22 -15.47 0.69
N PHE A 194 -28.33 -15.65 1.68
CA PHE A 194 -27.46 -14.58 2.17
C PHE A 194 -26.57 -14.02 1.06
N CYS A 195 -25.97 -14.86 0.22
CA CYS A 195 -25.12 -14.45 -0.89
C CYS A 195 -25.88 -13.63 -1.93
N VAL A 196 -27.12 -14.01 -2.27
CA VAL A 196 -27.95 -13.25 -3.22
C VAL A 196 -28.23 -11.84 -2.69
N ALA A 197 -28.57 -11.72 -1.41
CA ALA A 197 -28.90 -10.44 -0.79
C ALA A 197 -27.67 -9.55 -0.59
N HIS A 198 -26.60 -10.08 0.02
CA HIS A 198 -25.52 -9.26 0.61
C HIS A 198 -24.16 -9.38 -0.08
N VAL A 199 -24.02 -10.23 -1.09
CA VAL A 199 -22.73 -10.48 -1.74
C VAL A 199 -22.77 -9.99 -3.19
N ARG A 200 -21.65 -9.41 -3.63
CA ARG A 200 -21.41 -9.01 -5.03
C ARG A 200 -20.13 -9.67 -5.54
N LYS A 201 -20.07 -9.95 -6.83
CA LYS A 201 -18.85 -10.46 -7.47
C LYS A 201 -18.00 -9.31 -8.00
N CYS A 202 -16.69 -9.38 -7.79
CA CYS A 202 -15.78 -8.43 -8.42
C CYS A 202 -15.84 -8.56 -9.96
N PRO A 203 -16.00 -7.46 -10.72
CA PRO A 203 -16.08 -7.51 -12.18
C PRO A 203 -14.80 -7.99 -12.86
N ARG A 204 -13.63 -7.84 -12.21
CA ARG A 204 -12.32 -8.22 -12.79
C ARG A 204 -11.89 -9.65 -12.46
N CYS A 205 -12.14 -10.11 -11.23
CA CYS A 205 -11.63 -11.40 -10.76
C CYS A 205 -12.69 -12.39 -10.28
N ALA A 206 -13.97 -12.01 -10.32
CA ALA A 206 -15.10 -12.81 -9.87
C ALA A 206 -15.06 -13.25 -8.39
N VAL A 207 -14.17 -12.71 -7.57
CA VAL A 207 -14.18 -12.98 -6.13
C VAL A 207 -15.49 -12.46 -5.51
N LEU A 208 -16.05 -13.25 -4.61
CA LEU A 208 -17.21 -12.87 -3.81
C LEU A 208 -16.79 -11.87 -2.73
N ILE A 209 -17.47 -10.73 -2.70
CA ILE A 209 -17.24 -9.65 -1.75
C ILE A 209 -18.54 -9.42 -1.00
N TYR A 210 -18.48 -9.51 0.32
CA TYR A 210 -19.54 -9.13 1.24
C TYR A 210 -19.26 -7.72 1.77
N ARG A 211 -20.32 -6.95 1.99
CA ARG A 211 -20.29 -5.65 2.65
C ARG A 211 -21.33 -5.67 3.76
N ASP A 212 -20.90 -5.28 4.96
CA ASP A 212 -21.78 -5.14 6.12
C ASP A 212 -22.53 -3.80 6.04
N GLU A 213 -21.81 -2.67 6.13
CA GLU A 213 -22.36 -1.32 5.95
C GLU A 213 -21.29 -0.37 5.33
N GLY A 214 -21.69 0.86 4.98
CA GLY A 214 -20.76 1.93 4.61
C GLY A 214 -20.77 2.35 3.14
N CYS A 215 -19.61 2.75 2.63
CA CYS A 215 -19.46 3.37 1.31
C CYS A 215 -19.84 2.42 0.15
N ASN A 216 -20.41 2.97 -0.93
CA ASN A 216 -20.68 2.25 -2.18
C ASN A 216 -19.41 1.97 -2.99
N HIS A 217 -18.32 2.70 -2.77
CA HIS A 217 -17.05 2.44 -3.45
C HIS A 217 -16.30 1.27 -2.81
N VAL A 218 -16.16 0.17 -3.56
CA VAL A 218 -15.48 -1.05 -3.11
C VAL A 218 -14.15 -1.22 -3.86
N SER A 219 -13.09 -1.55 -3.12
CA SER A 219 -11.77 -1.92 -3.66
C SER A 219 -11.50 -3.41 -3.47
N CYS A 220 -11.32 -4.13 -4.57
CA CYS A 220 -10.96 -5.54 -4.56
C CYS A 220 -9.45 -5.73 -4.44
N LYS A 221 -9.00 -6.84 -3.82
CA LYS A 221 -7.57 -7.23 -3.76
C LYS A 221 -6.90 -7.40 -5.13
N CYS A 222 -7.66 -7.58 -6.22
CA CYS A 222 -7.10 -7.59 -7.57
C CYS A 222 -6.83 -6.18 -8.15
N GLY A 223 -7.08 -5.12 -7.37
CA GLY A 223 -6.92 -3.72 -7.79
C GLY A 223 -8.11 -3.13 -8.54
N ALA A 224 -9.20 -3.88 -8.72
CA ALA A 224 -10.43 -3.33 -9.28
C ALA A 224 -11.16 -2.45 -8.26
N HIS A 225 -11.69 -1.32 -8.73
CA HIS A 225 -12.57 -0.45 -7.99
C HIS A 225 -13.93 -0.43 -8.69
N PHE A 226 -15.02 -0.48 -7.92
CA PHE A 226 -16.36 -0.45 -8.48
C PHE A 226 -17.36 0.06 -7.46
N ASP A 227 -18.49 0.57 -7.97
CA ASP A 227 -19.63 0.93 -7.14
C ASP A 227 -20.48 -0.32 -6.85
N TRP A 228 -20.83 -0.51 -5.58
CA TRP A 228 -21.58 -1.64 -5.07
C TRP A 228 -22.99 -1.75 -5.67
N GLU A 229 -23.69 -0.63 -5.84
CA GLU A 229 -25.07 -0.61 -6.35
C GLU A 229 -25.14 -0.87 -7.84
N MET A 230 -24.13 -0.39 -8.58
CA MET A 230 -24.03 -0.59 -10.02
C MET A 230 -23.55 -1.99 -10.41
N THR A 231 -23.01 -2.75 -9.46
CA THR A 231 -22.46 -4.08 -9.73
C THR A 231 -23.58 -5.12 -9.68
N PRO A 232 -23.80 -5.89 -10.77
CA PRO A 232 -24.86 -6.88 -10.79
C PRO A 232 -24.65 -7.92 -9.68
N GLY A 233 -25.74 -8.19 -8.96
CA GLY A 233 -25.80 -9.24 -7.95
C GLY A 233 -25.45 -10.61 -8.51
N ILE A 234 -25.20 -11.55 -7.60
CA ILE A 234 -25.02 -12.95 -7.99
C ILE A 234 -26.38 -13.49 -8.41
N LYS A 235 -26.49 -13.95 -9.66
CA LYS A 235 -27.65 -14.71 -10.11
C LYS A 235 -27.43 -16.16 -9.71
N LEU A 236 -27.96 -16.56 -8.56
CA LEU A 236 -28.16 -17.97 -8.25
C LEU A 236 -29.49 -18.37 -8.89
N ALA A 237 -29.61 -19.63 -9.32
CA ALA A 237 -30.92 -20.15 -9.66
C ALA A 237 -31.84 -19.96 -8.45
N PRO A 238 -33.10 -19.52 -8.65
CA PRO A 238 -34.02 -19.36 -7.55
C PRO A 238 -34.22 -20.73 -6.90
N ALA A 239 -33.51 -20.97 -5.80
CA ALA A 239 -33.96 -21.97 -4.85
C ALA A 239 -35.36 -21.54 -4.45
N GLU A 240 -36.34 -22.43 -4.54
CA GLU A 240 -37.62 -22.24 -3.89
C GLU A 240 -37.32 -22.12 -2.40
N LEU A 241 -37.09 -20.89 -1.96
CA LEU A 241 -36.83 -20.59 -0.57
C LEU A 241 -38.12 -20.97 0.16
N PRO A 242 -38.08 -21.86 1.16
CA PRO A 242 -39.16 -21.86 2.13
C PRO A 242 -39.28 -20.42 2.61
N THR A 243 -40.49 -19.86 2.56
CA THR A 243 -40.83 -18.52 3.01
C THR A 243 -40.71 -18.48 4.54
N THR A 244 -39.50 -18.66 5.05
CA THR A 244 -39.22 -18.54 6.46
C THR A 244 -39.23 -17.04 6.75
N PRO A 245 -40.12 -16.57 7.63
CA PRO A 245 -40.18 -15.16 7.98
C PRO A 245 -38.80 -14.68 8.45
N PRO A 246 -38.44 -13.41 8.21
CA PRO A 246 -37.12 -12.88 8.52
C PRO A 246 -36.76 -13.23 9.96
N LEU A 247 -35.70 -14.02 10.12
CA LEU A 247 -35.13 -14.31 11.43
C LEU A 247 -34.86 -12.97 12.09
N LEU A 248 -35.55 -12.74 13.21
CA LEU A 248 -35.27 -11.60 14.07
C LEU A 248 -33.75 -11.59 14.34
N PRO A 249 -33.10 -10.42 14.31
CA PRO A 249 -31.69 -10.33 14.62
C PRO A 249 -31.45 -11.08 15.95
N PRO A 250 -30.38 -11.89 16.04
CA PRO A 250 -30.08 -12.61 17.26
C PRO A 250 -30.10 -11.60 18.42
N PRO A 251 -30.71 -11.96 19.58
CA PRO A 251 -30.78 -11.05 20.72
C PRO A 251 -29.37 -10.53 21.00
N LEU A 252 -29.26 -9.20 21.14
CA LEU A 252 -28.00 -8.54 21.44
C LEU A 252 -27.32 -9.30 22.58
N PRO A 253 -26.02 -9.66 22.44
CA PRO A 253 -25.31 -10.29 23.53
C PRO A 253 -25.45 -9.38 24.77
N PRO A 254 -25.66 -9.97 25.97
CA PRO A 254 -25.77 -9.17 27.18
C PRO A 254 -24.54 -8.26 27.30
N PRO A 255 -24.71 -7.02 27.76
CA PRO A 255 -23.59 -6.09 27.92
C PRO A 255 -22.49 -6.78 28.74
N PRO A 256 -21.20 -6.60 28.37
CA PRO A 256 -20.11 -7.16 29.14
C PRO A 256 -20.24 -6.70 30.60
N PRO A 257 -19.95 -7.56 31.58
CA PRO A 257 -19.97 -7.16 32.98
C PRO A 257 -19.05 -5.94 33.18
N PRO A 258 -19.41 -4.99 34.05
CA PRO A 258 -18.56 -3.86 34.33
C PRO A 258 -17.17 -4.35 34.76
N PRO A 259 -16.08 -3.68 34.34
CA PRO A 259 -14.75 -4.04 34.77
C PRO A 259 -14.68 -4.02 36.31
N PRO A 260 -13.95 -4.96 36.93
CA PRO A 260 -13.77 -4.94 38.37
C PRO A 260 -13.14 -3.60 38.79
N PRO A 261 -13.49 -3.07 39.97
CA PRO A 261 -12.89 -1.84 40.47
C PRO A 261 -11.37 -2.01 40.53
N PRO A 262 -10.59 -0.95 40.22
CA PRO A 262 -9.14 -1.02 40.34
C PRO A 262 -8.77 -1.40 41.78
N PRO A 263 -7.73 -2.24 41.96
CA PRO A 263 -7.26 -2.57 43.30
C PRO A 263 -6.86 -1.28 44.02
N PRO A 264 -7.10 -1.18 45.34
CA PRO A 264 -6.70 -0.02 46.12
C PRO A 264 -5.20 0.22 45.92
N LEU A 265 -4.85 1.47 45.61
CA LEU A 265 -3.46 1.90 45.49
C LEU A 265 -2.77 1.73 46.85
N THR A 266 -2.11 0.59 47.04
CA THR A 266 -1.15 0.41 48.13
C THR A 266 0.01 1.36 47.87
N LEU A 267 -0.01 2.49 48.58
CA LEU A 267 1.11 3.41 48.64
C LEU A 267 2.35 2.62 49.09
N ALA A 268 3.32 2.50 48.18
CA ALA A 268 4.59 1.90 48.51
C ALA A 268 5.22 2.70 49.68
N PRO A 269 5.75 2.02 50.71
CA PRO A 269 6.45 2.71 51.78
C PRO A 269 7.59 3.53 51.18
N ARG A 270 7.64 4.82 51.51
CA ARG A 270 8.78 5.68 51.21
C ARG A 270 10.03 5.03 51.81
N ALA A 271 11.01 4.73 50.96
CA ALA A 271 12.31 4.28 51.42
C ALA A 271 12.95 5.39 52.30
N PRO A 272 13.60 5.00 53.41
CA PRO A 272 14.29 5.92 54.31
C PRO A 272 15.51 6.58 53.67
#